data_AF-A0A6I9X4H6-F1
#
_entry.id   AF-A0A6I9X4H6-F1
#
_cell.length_a   1.000
_cell.length_b   1.000
_cell.length_c   1.000
_cell.angle_alpha   90.00
_cell.angle_beta   90.00
_cell.angle_gamma   90.00
#
_symmetry.space_group_name_H-M   'P 1'
#
loop_
_entity.id
_entity.type
_entity.pdbx_description
1 polymer ?
#
loop_
_entity_poly.entity_id
_entity_poly.type
_entity_poly.pdbx_seq_one_letter_code
_entity_poly.pdbx_strand_id
1 'polypeptide(L)'
;MGLQEKSETFLELMGNTHLRSQTAAYLQEKAALFIRYITDSDFQLANLPVLDFSALKFRERDQLEAIFQFWRNPDPQAFQIKQLWDLRLRQYLGTRYDSRRGVCDWDLTMKLHEHGATTINFHEFFHWRNTGMAFEMREAVYDVPNKTLASGRLMRHKGELMPARGYWGDITTGPYITFGVEAEDPSLLKTINGHPSKNAQEISLQNITALLYELRYHARYNPSAPSEEGKDDDDDLQSGGDCTVLCATKGLPATEDVRVHFLPLDCLPELHHKAKYQQLFNLFFFSCGMVHYLKPNLSLVSAPKATLIVELTNFLPDLSKEQISEFSSRVTGLARDAEFVPVEKTDKKPFLLFQLGDQEVGDNPCEIIQPEMEVPDP
;
A
#
# COMPACT_ATOMS: atom_id res chain seq x y z
N MET A 1 15.42 -5.24 -16.08
CA MET A 1 15.45 -4.08 -15.17
C MET A 1 16.36 -4.36 -14.00
N GLY A 2 17.36 -3.51 -13.80
CA GLY A 2 18.24 -3.55 -12.62
C GLY A 2 17.49 -3.18 -11.33
N LEU A 3 18.11 -3.38 -10.16
CA LEU A 3 17.45 -3.12 -8.87
C LEU A 3 17.09 -1.64 -8.72
N GLN A 4 18.04 -0.74 -8.97
CA GLN A 4 17.80 0.70 -8.90
C GLN A 4 16.67 1.15 -9.82
N GLU A 5 16.65 0.66 -11.06
CA GLU A 5 15.61 0.99 -12.04
C GLU A 5 14.21 0.51 -11.60
N LYS A 6 14.13 -0.66 -10.95
CA LYS A 6 12.87 -1.14 -10.34
C LYS A 6 12.41 -0.22 -9.22
N SER A 7 13.32 0.24 -8.37
CA SER A 7 12.99 1.16 -7.28
C SER A 7 12.49 2.51 -7.80
N GLU A 8 13.18 3.09 -8.79
CA GLU A 8 12.77 4.34 -9.46
C GLU A 8 11.38 4.17 -10.11
N THR A 9 11.18 3.09 -10.86
CA THR A 9 9.91 2.76 -11.51
C THR A 9 8.76 2.63 -10.52
N PHE A 10 8.98 1.96 -9.39
CA PHE A 10 7.98 1.80 -8.33
C PHE A 10 7.56 3.16 -7.76
N LEU A 11 8.53 4.00 -7.39
CA LEU A 11 8.28 5.32 -6.81
C LEU A 11 7.55 6.24 -7.80
N GLU A 12 7.94 6.22 -9.08
CA GLU A 12 7.23 6.97 -10.14
C GLU A 12 5.76 6.56 -10.26
N LEU A 13 5.50 5.24 -10.37
CA LEU A 13 4.14 4.72 -10.51
C LEU A 13 3.27 5.04 -9.29
N MET A 14 3.86 5.09 -8.10
CA MET A 14 3.18 5.34 -6.84
C MET A 14 2.92 6.83 -6.58
N GLY A 15 3.91 7.69 -6.85
CA GLY A 15 3.91 9.07 -6.33
C GLY A 15 3.83 10.18 -7.37
N ASN A 16 4.03 9.90 -8.67
CA ASN A 16 4.12 10.93 -9.69
C ASN A 16 2.88 10.99 -10.58
N THR A 17 2.41 12.21 -10.88
CA THR A 17 1.35 12.43 -11.87
C THR A 17 1.78 12.15 -13.31
N HIS A 18 3.08 12.27 -13.61
CA HIS A 18 3.64 11.99 -14.93
C HIS A 18 4.79 11.00 -14.82
N LEU A 19 4.95 10.20 -15.85
CA LEU A 19 5.92 9.12 -15.95
C LEU A 19 6.93 9.44 -17.05
N ARG A 20 8.12 8.86 -16.93
CA ARG A 20 9.05 8.72 -18.06
C ARG A 20 8.44 7.79 -19.09
N SER A 21 8.77 7.98 -20.37
CA SER A 21 8.30 7.11 -21.46
C SER A 21 8.61 5.63 -21.23
N GLN A 22 9.76 5.33 -20.63
CA GLN A 22 10.15 3.96 -20.27
C GLN A 22 9.23 3.34 -19.22
N THR A 23 8.95 4.07 -18.13
CA THR A 23 8.02 3.65 -17.08
C THR A 23 6.60 3.44 -17.62
N ALA A 24 6.15 4.32 -18.52
CA ALA A 24 4.86 4.20 -19.18
C ALA A 24 4.77 2.98 -20.11
N ALA A 25 5.83 2.70 -20.88
CA ALA A 25 5.91 1.50 -21.71
C ALA A 25 5.88 0.22 -20.86
N TYR A 26 6.64 0.20 -19.76
CA TYR A 26 6.61 -0.90 -18.80
C TYR A 26 5.19 -1.12 -18.22
N LEU A 27 4.50 -0.05 -17.82
CA LEU A 27 3.12 -0.13 -17.34
C LEU A 27 2.17 -0.72 -18.39
N GLN A 28 2.27 -0.31 -19.65
CA GLN A 28 1.41 -0.82 -20.73
C GLN A 28 1.64 -2.30 -21.00
N GLU A 29 2.90 -2.74 -21.00
CA GLU A 29 3.27 -4.15 -21.13
C GLU A 29 2.70 -4.97 -19.98
N LYS A 30 2.89 -4.53 -18.72
CA LYS A 30 2.37 -5.24 -17.54
C LYS A 30 0.84 -5.21 -17.46
N ALA A 31 0.19 -4.13 -17.89
CA ALA A 31 -1.26 -4.07 -17.98
C ALA A 31 -1.83 -5.13 -18.94
N ALA A 32 -1.17 -5.39 -20.08
CA ALA A 32 -1.58 -6.46 -20.99
C ALA A 32 -1.46 -7.85 -20.32
N LEU A 33 -0.40 -8.06 -19.53
CA LEU A 33 -0.21 -9.29 -18.77
C LEU A 33 -1.24 -9.44 -17.65
N PHE A 34 -1.55 -8.36 -16.93
CA PHE A 34 -2.54 -8.37 -15.85
C PHE A 34 -3.96 -8.66 -16.33
N ILE A 35 -4.34 -8.16 -17.52
CA ILE A 35 -5.59 -8.56 -18.18
C ILE A 35 -5.64 -10.08 -18.29
N ARG A 36 -4.59 -10.68 -18.85
CA ARG A 36 -4.52 -12.14 -19.04
C ARG A 36 -4.60 -12.90 -17.71
N TYR A 37 -3.95 -12.42 -16.65
CA TYR A 37 -4.04 -13.04 -15.32
C TYR A 37 -5.45 -13.03 -14.73
N ILE A 38 -6.26 -12.02 -15.03
CA ILE A 38 -7.62 -11.91 -14.49
C ILE A 38 -8.64 -12.67 -15.34
N THR A 39 -8.42 -12.74 -16.65
CA THR A 39 -9.35 -13.37 -17.60
C THR A 39 -9.09 -14.87 -17.80
N ASP A 40 -7.85 -15.34 -17.60
CA ASP A 40 -7.43 -16.73 -17.83
C ASP A 40 -6.80 -17.31 -16.55
N SER A 41 -7.59 -18.09 -15.81
CA SER A 41 -7.18 -18.68 -14.53
C SER A 41 -6.09 -19.75 -14.69
N ASP A 42 -6.08 -20.49 -15.79
CA ASP A 42 -5.05 -21.52 -16.04
C ASP A 42 -3.70 -20.86 -16.31
N PHE A 43 -3.71 -19.79 -17.14
CA PHE A 43 -2.51 -18.99 -17.37
C PHE A 43 -2.01 -18.33 -16.08
N GLN A 44 -2.92 -17.79 -15.27
CA GLN A 44 -2.57 -17.19 -13.98
C GLN A 44 -1.94 -18.19 -13.02
N LEU A 45 -2.52 -19.37 -12.87
CA LEU A 45 -1.98 -20.40 -11.97
C LEU A 45 -0.60 -20.88 -12.42
N ALA A 46 -0.38 -20.99 -13.73
CA ALA A 46 0.91 -21.42 -14.28
C ALA A 46 2.03 -20.36 -14.14
N ASN A 47 1.70 -19.06 -14.17
CA ASN A 47 2.70 -17.97 -14.27
C ASN A 47 2.77 -17.07 -13.03
N LEU A 48 1.71 -17.04 -12.20
CA LEU A 48 1.61 -16.21 -11.00
C LEU A 48 0.88 -16.94 -9.86
N PRO A 49 1.32 -18.15 -9.44
CA PRO A 49 0.62 -18.98 -8.46
C PRO A 49 0.52 -18.36 -7.05
N VAL A 50 1.35 -17.36 -6.75
CA VAL A 50 1.34 -16.63 -5.48
C VAL A 50 0.06 -15.81 -5.27
N LEU A 51 -0.59 -15.35 -6.34
CA LEU A 51 -1.83 -14.56 -6.24
C LEU A 51 -3.04 -15.44 -6.53
N ASP A 52 -4.07 -15.38 -5.68
CA ASP A 52 -5.33 -16.08 -5.87
C ASP A 52 -6.49 -15.11 -6.06
N PHE A 53 -7.10 -15.15 -7.24
CA PHE A 53 -8.26 -14.35 -7.62
C PHE A 53 -9.58 -15.14 -7.58
N SER A 54 -9.56 -16.41 -7.16
CA SER A 54 -10.71 -17.33 -7.20
C SER A 54 -11.94 -16.82 -6.42
N ALA A 55 -11.72 -16.04 -5.36
CA ALA A 55 -12.78 -15.50 -4.53
C ALA A 55 -13.46 -14.24 -5.10
N LEU A 56 -12.86 -13.57 -6.09
CA LEU A 56 -13.43 -12.38 -6.71
C LEU A 56 -14.67 -12.71 -7.55
N LYS A 57 -15.69 -11.86 -7.44
CA LYS A 57 -16.91 -11.96 -8.27
C LYS A 57 -16.57 -11.62 -9.72
N PHE A 58 -17.31 -12.16 -10.69
CA PHE A 58 -17.12 -11.84 -12.11
C PHE A 58 -17.12 -10.34 -12.37
N ARG A 59 -18.06 -9.59 -11.78
CA ARG A 59 -18.11 -8.13 -11.89
C ARG A 59 -16.84 -7.43 -11.43
N GLU A 60 -16.17 -7.92 -10.38
CA GLU A 60 -14.94 -7.33 -9.86
C GLU A 60 -13.76 -7.63 -10.80
N ARG A 61 -13.73 -8.83 -11.39
CA ARG A 61 -12.76 -9.19 -12.43
C ARG A 61 -12.94 -8.32 -13.68
N ASP A 62 -14.18 -8.13 -14.14
CA ASP A 62 -14.50 -7.23 -15.27
C ASP A 62 -14.04 -5.80 -14.99
N GLN A 63 -14.20 -5.33 -13.74
CA GLN A 63 -13.72 -4.00 -13.33
C GLN A 63 -12.20 -3.90 -13.36
N LEU A 64 -11.49 -4.91 -12.87
CA LEU A 64 -10.03 -4.94 -12.93
C LEU A 64 -9.52 -4.99 -14.38
N GLU A 65 -10.15 -5.82 -15.23
CA GLU A 65 -9.86 -5.83 -16.66
C GLU A 65 -10.04 -4.44 -17.28
N ALA A 66 -11.16 -3.76 -17.01
CA ALA A 66 -11.41 -2.41 -17.52
C ALA A 66 -10.37 -1.39 -17.03
N ILE A 67 -9.88 -1.51 -15.81
CA ILE A 67 -8.79 -0.67 -15.27
C ILE A 67 -7.49 -0.92 -16.05
N PHE A 68 -7.12 -2.17 -16.28
CA PHE A 68 -5.90 -2.51 -16.99
C PHE A 68 -5.97 -2.17 -18.48
N GLN A 69 -7.13 -2.33 -19.12
CA GLN A 69 -7.36 -1.84 -20.48
C GLN A 69 -7.17 -0.32 -20.56
N PHE A 70 -7.60 0.43 -19.53
CA PHE A 70 -7.36 1.86 -19.46
C PHE A 70 -5.87 2.20 -19.28
N TRP A 71 -5.14 1.49 -18.42
CA TRP A 71 -3.68 1.67 -18.27
C TRP A 71 -2.92 1.39 -19.57
N ARG A 72 -3.36 0.38 -20.33
CA ARG A 72 -2.79 0.01 -21.63
C ARG A 72 -3.06 1.04 -22.74
N ASN A 73 -4.07 1.90 -22.60
CA ASN A 73 -4.40 2.89 -23.63
C ASN A 73 -3.17 3.80 -23.89
N PRO A 74 -2.65 3.92 -25.13
CA PRO A 74 -1.50 4.76 -25.42
C PRO A 74 -1.83 6.27 -25.47
N ASP A 75 -3.11 6.64 -25.61
CA ASP A 75 -3.52 8.03 -25.75
C ASP A 75 -3.23 8.83 -24.46
N PRO A 76 -2.38 9.88 -24.51
CA PRO A 76 -2.14 10.73 -23.35
C PRO A 76 -3.37 11.57 -22.97
N GLN A 77 -4.28 11.87 -23.90
CA GLN A 77 -5.49 12.66 -23.62
C GLN A 77 -6.56 11.88 -22.84
N ALA A 78 -6.44 10.55 -22.79
CA ALA A 78 -7.32 9.70 -22.01
C ALA A 78 -7.31 10.00 -20.50
N PHE A 79 -6.25 10.68 -20.00
CA PHE A 79 -6.15 11.09 -18.60
C PHE A 79 -5.42 12.42 -18.43
N GLN A 80 -6.18 13.51 -18.39
CA GLN A 80 -5.65 14.88 -18.23
C GLN A 80 -5.30 15.20 -16.76
N ILE A 81 -4.40 14.41 -16.17
CA ILE A 81 -4.04 14.46 -14.74
C ILE A 81 -3.58 15.85 -14.27
N LYS A 82 -2.84 16.59 -15.10
CA LYS A 82 -2.40 17.96 -14.77
C LYS A 82 -3.59 18.90 -14.48
N GLN A 83 -4.64 18.83 -15.29
CA GLN A 83 -5.83 19.64 -15.13
C GLN A 83 -6.68 19.16 -13.94
N LEU A 84 -6.77 17.84 -13.77
CA LEU A 84 -7.48 17.23 -12.64
C LEU A 84 -6.82 17.61 -11.30
N TRP A 85 -5.48 17.59 -11.25
CA TRP A 85 -4.71 18.03 -10.09
C TRP A 85 -4.96 19.51 -9.77
N ASP A 86 -4.86 20.39 -10.77
CA ASP A 86 -5.13 21.82 -10.58
C ASP A 86 -6.57 22.08 -10.10
N LEU A 87 -7.55 21.39 -10.70
CA LEU A 87 -8.95 21.47 -10.27
C LEU A 87 -9.12 21.05 -8.81
N ARG A 88 -8.46 19.96 -8.40
CA ARG A 88 -8.47 19.47 -7.01
C ARG A 88 -7.84 20.49 -6.06
N LEU A 89 -6.71 21.09 -6.41
CA LEU A 89 -6.08 22.15 -5.62
C LEU A 89 -6.97 23.38 -5.49
N ARG A 90 -7.62 23.85 -6.57
CA ARG A 90 -8.54 24.99 -6.52
C ARG A 90 -9.74 24.70 -5.63
N GLN A 91 -10.33 23.52 -5.74
CA GLN A 91 -11.45 23.09 -4.91
C GLN A 91 -11.07 23.02 -3.43
N TYR A 92 -9.90 22.45 -3.13
CA TYR A 92 -9.42 22.28 -1.76
C TYR A 92 -9.00 23.61 -1.10
N LEU A 93 -8.25 24.45 -1.82
CA LEU A 93 -7.70 25.69 -1.25
C LEU A 93 -8.69 26.86 -1.29
N GLY A 94 -9.64 26.86 -2.24
CA GLY A 94 -10.59 27.94 -2.44
C GLY A 94 -9.88 29.27 -2.64
N THR A 95 -10.25 30.27 -1.84
CA THR A 95 -9.65 31.62 -1.87
C THR A 95 -8.15 31.64 -1.55
N ARG A 96 -7.61 30.59 -0.91
CA ARG A 96 -6.19 30.47 -0.55
C ARG A 96 -5.32 29.91 -1.67
N TYR A 97 -5.89 29.60 -2.84
CA TYR A 97 -5.16 28.99 -3.96
C TYR A 97 -3.99 29.87 -4.45
N ASP A 98 -4.18 31.19 -4.51
CA ASP A 98 -3.13 32.12 -4.92
C ASP A 98 -2.04 32.30 -3.85
N SER A 99 -2.40 32.09 -2.57
CA SER A 99 -1.48 32.11 -1.42
C SER A 99 -1.04 30.71 -0.97
N ARG A 100 -1.14 29.69 -1.85
CA ARG A 100 -0.95 28.27 -1.49
C ARG A 100 0.42 27.92 -0.92
N ARG A 101 1.45 28.71 -1.25
CA ARG A 101 2.80 28.52 -0.70
C ARG A 101 2.82 28.64 0.83
N GLY A 102 2.12 29.62 1.39
CA GLY A 102 2.03 29.80 2.85
C GLY A 102 1.18 28.70 3.52
N VAL A 103 0.14 28.21 2.84
CA VAL A 103 -0.64 27.06 3.33
C VAL A 103 0.22 25.80 3.37
N CYS A 104 1.02 25.58 2.33
CA CYS A 104 1.93 24.44 2.23
C CYS A 104 3.00 24.46 3.33
N ASP A 105 3.57 25.62 3.63
CA ASP A 105 4.57 25.80 4.69
C ASP A 105 3.95 25.47 6.06
N TRP A 106 2.77 26.04 6.35
CA TRP A 106 2.04 25.75 7.57
C TRP A 106 1.67 24.27 7.71
N ASP A 107 1.12 23.65 6.66
CA ASP A 107 0.77 22.22 6.69
C ASP A 107 2.00 21.34 6.96
N LEU A 108 3.14 21.64 6.35
CA LEU A 108 4.38 20.90 6.57
C LEU A 108 4.86 21.03 8.01
N THR A 109 5.09 22.27 8.49
CA THR A 109 5.75 22.49 9.79
C THR A 109 4.82 22.20 10.95
N MET A 110 3.56 22.63 10.90
CA MET A 110 2.65 22.54 12.04
C MET A 110 1.88 21.22 12.10
N LYS A 111 1.80 20.48 10.99
CA LYS A 111 0.96 19.27 10.92
C LYS A 111 1.74 18.02 10.58
N LEU A 112 2.69 18.07 9.65
CA LEU A 112 3.49 16.87 9.34
C LEU A 112 4.70 16.73 10.27
N HIS A 113 5.48 17.81 10.45
CA HIS A 113 6.68 17.79 11.30
C HIS A 113 6.37 17.58 12.78
N GLU A 114 5.30 18.18 13.31
CA GLU A 114 4.85 17.92 14.70
C GLU A 114 4.50 16.44 14.95
N HIS A 115 4.19 15.70 13.89
CA HIS A 115 3.90 14.26 13.90
C HIS A 115 5.09 13.38 13.46
N GLY A 116 6.29 13.95 13.34
CA GLY A 116 7.52 13.19 13.13
C GLY A 116 8.03 13.11 11.70
N ALA A 117 7.34 13.69 10.72
CA ALA A 117 7.76 13.66 9.31
C ALA A 117 8.84 14.71 8.97
N THR A 118 9.84 14.88 9.83
CA THR A 118 10.84 15.97 9.77
C THR A 118 11.85 15.83 8.62
N THR A 119 11.95 14.64 8.03
CA THR A 119 12.78 14.38 6.84
C THR A 119 12.25 15.03 5.57
N ILE A 120 10.95 15.33 5.53
CA ILE A 120 10.30 15.98 4.39
C ILE A 120 10.69 17.46 4.39
N ASN A 121 11.44 17.88 3.38
CA ASN A 121 11.83 19.28 3.25
C ASN A 121 10.78 20.12 2.51
N PHE A 122 10.82 21.43 2.70
CA PHE A 122 9.86 22.35 2.09
C PHE A 122 9.91 22.35 0.56
N HIS A 123 11.10 22.20 -0.04
CA HIS A 123 11.25 22.25 -1.49
C HIS A 123 10.55 21.07 -2.17
N GLU A 124 10.81 19.84 -1.73
CA GLU A 124 10.18 18.63 -2.30
C GLU A 124 8.67 18.63 -2.02
N PHE A 125 8.26 19.00 -0.80
CA PHE A 125 6.84 19.03 -0.44
C PHE A 125 6.06 20.09 -1.22
N PHE A 126 6.59 21.30 -1.35
CA PHE A 126 5.94 22.36 -2.13
C PHE A 126 5.91 22.04 -3.62
N HIS A 127 7.00 21.46 -4.15
CA HIS A 127 7.03 21.00 -5.53
C HIS A 127 5.90 20.00 -5.78
N TRP A 128 5.83 18.92 -4.98
CA TRP A 128 4.77 17.92 -5.07
C TRP A 128 3.38 18.51 -4.91
N ARG A 129 3.13 19.37 -3.91
CA ARG A 129 1.83 20.02 -3.72
C ARG A 129 1.40 20.82 -4.94
N ASN A 130 2.34 21.43 -5.65
CA ASN A 130 2.05 22.27 -6.80
C ASN A 130 1.93 21.48 -8.13
N THR A 131 2.63 20.37 -8.30
CA THR A 131 2.74 19.64 -9.58
C THR A 131 2.19 18.21 -9.55
N GLY A 132 2.09 17.62 -8.36
CA GLY A 132 1.83 16.20 -8.15
C GLY A 132 3.01 15.29 -8.51
N MET A 133 4.23 15.84 -8.62
CA MET A 133 5.45 15.06 -8.84
C MET A 133 6.19 14.92 -7.52
N ALA A 134 6.37 13.70 -7.02
CA ALA A 134 7.00 13.46 -5.72
C ALA A 134 8.46 13.00 -5.84
N PHE A 135 8.73 12.16 -6.84
CA PHE A 135 9.98 11.41 -6.99
C PHE A 135 10.58 11.69 -8.36
N GLU A 136 11.36 12.77 -8.47
CA GLU A 136 12.03 13.13 -9.72
C GLU A 136 13.46 12.61 -9.69
N MET A 137 13.67 11.47 -10.36
CA MET A 137 14.96 10.80 -10.43
C MET A 137 15.67 11.22 -11.71
N ARG A 138 16.90 11.76 -11.57
CA ARG A 138 17.79 12.16 -12.67
C ARG A 138 17.21 13.33 -13.50
N GLU A 139 18.00 13.86 -14.43
CA GLU A 139 17.52 14.82 -15.43
C GLU A 139 16.70 14.07 -16.50
N ALA A 140 15.45 13.77 -16.19
CA ALA A 140 14.53 13.05 -17.07
C ALA A 140 13.30 13.88 -17.44
N VAL A 141 12.70 13.57 -18.58
CA VAL A 141 11.45 14.18 -19.03
C VAL A 141 10.27 13.33 -18.56
N TYR A 142 9.32 13.99 -17.87
CA TYR A 142 8.08 13.39 -17.38
C TYR A 142 6.89 14.01 -18.10
N ASP A 143 6.45 13.39 -19.18
CA ASP A 143 5.42 13.92 -20.08
C ASP A 143 4.24 12.96 -20.33
N VAL A 144 4.35 11.70 -19.90
CA VAL A 144 3.27 10.71 -20.04
C VAL A 144 2.39 10.68 -18.78
N PRO A 145 1.07 10.91 -18.86
CA PRO A 145 0.20 10.87 -17.70
C PRO A 145 0.20 9.51 -17.00
N ASN A 146 0.37 9.51 -15.67
CA ASN A 146 0.30 8.32 -14.86
C ASN A 146 -1.16 7.87 -14.66
N LYS A 147 -1.58 6.88 -15.45
CA LYS A 147 -2.96 6.36 -15.42
C LYS A 147 -3.26 5.47 -14.20
N THR A 148 -2.25 5.04 -13.45
CA THR A 148 -2.46 4.25 -12.21
C THR A 148 -3.16 5.07 -11.12
N LEU A 149 -3.02 6.40 -11.17
CA LEU A 149 -3.64 7.33 -10.22
C LEU A 149 -5.11 7.64 -10.53
N ALA A 150 -5.65 7.14 -11.65
CA ALA A 150 -7.04 7.36 -12.00
C ALA A 150 -7.99 6.59 -11.07
N SER A 151 -9.04 7.26 -10.62
CA SER A 151 -10.08 6.67 -9.78
C SER A 151 -11.47 7.11 -10.24
N GLY A 152 -12.46 6.26 -9.97
CA GLY A 152 -13.87 6.52 -10.30
C GLY A 152 -14.64 7.02 -9.08
N ARG A 153 -15.49 8.04 -9.28
CA ARG A 153 -16.44 8.50 -8.26
C ARG A 153 -17.80 8.78 -8.89
N LEU A 154 -18.87 8.45 -8.19
CA LEU A 154 -20.22 8.89 -8.56
C LEU A 154 -20.37 10.38 -8.24
N MET A 155 -20.64 11.18 -9.26
CA MET A 155 -20.81 12.62 -9.18
C MET A 155 -22.25 12.98 -9.53
N ARG A 156 -22.86 13.90 -8.78
CA ARG A 156 -24.16 14.45 -9.17
C ARG A 156 -23.97 15.47 -10.29
N HIS A 157 -24.56 15.21 -11.44
CA HIS A 157 -24.61 16.15 -12.55
C HIS A 157 -26.06 16.31 -13.00
N LYS A 158 -26.57 17.54 -12.92
CA LYS A 158 -27.98 17.88 -13.24
C LYS A 158 -29.03 17.02 -12.49
N GLY A 159 -28.73 16.66 -11.23
CA GLY A 159 -29.62 15.85 -10.37
C GLY A 159 -29.39 14.35 -10.44
N GLU A 160 -28.72 13.84 -11.47
CA GLU A 160 -28.43 12.41 -11.65
C GLU A 160 -27.02 12.03 -11.18
N LEU A 161 -26.86 10.81 -10.67
CA LEU A 161 -25.56 10.27 -10.31
C LEU A 161 -24.89 9.65 -11.54
N MET A 162 -23.80 10.26 -11.99
CA MET A 162 -23.00 9.78 -13.11
C MET A 162 -21.63 9.31 -12.65
N PRO A 163 -21.12 8.16 -13.13
CA PRO A 163 -19.75 7.76 -12.88
C PRO A 163 -18.79 8.71 -13.61
N ALA A 164 -17.88 9.31 -12.86
CA ALA A 164 -16.82 10.16 -13.40
C ALA A 164 -15.45 9.55 -13.06
N ARG A 165 -14.60 9.40 -14.07
CA ARG A 165 -13.18 9.10 -13.88
C ARG A 165 -12.43 10.40 -13.65
N GLY A 166 -11.58 10.43 -12.64
CA GLY A 166 -10.78 11.59 -12.29
C GLY A 166 -9.60 11.21 -11.39
N TYR A 167 -9.04 12.22 -10.72
CA TYR A 167 -8.05 12.03 -9.67
C TYR A 167 -8.67 12.40 -8.32
N TRP A 168 -8.86 11.39 -7.47
CA TRP A 168 -9.42 11.53 -6.12
C TRP A 168 -8.41 11.16 -5.04
N GLY A 169 -7.15 10.99 -5.41
CA GLY A 169 -6.06 10.69 -4.49
C GLY A 169 -5.68 11.87 -3.60
N ASP A 170 -4.66 11.62 -2.81
CA ASP A 170 -4.11 12.58 -1.85
C ASP A 170 -3.45 13.77 -2.56
N ILE A 171 -3.81 14.96 -2.10
CA ILE A 171 -3.14 16.20 -2.51
C ILE A 171 -2.51 16.90 -1.31
N THR A 172 -2.73 16.45 -0.07
CA THR A 172 -2.38 17.17 1.15
C THR A 172 -1.12 16.66 1.84
N THR A 173 -0.93 15.34 1.93
CA THR A 173 0.08 14.74 2.82
C THR A 173 1.34 14.31 2.08
N GLY A 174 1.17 13.73 0.91
CA GLY A 174 2.24 13.29 0.03
C GLY A 174 2.63 11.84 0.25
N PRO A 175 3.20 11.20 -0.78
CA PRO A 175 3.60 9.80 -0.71
C PRO A 175 4.83 9.57 0.20
N TYR A 176 5.52 10.64 0.58
CA TYR A 176 6.73 10.64 1.40
C TYR A 176 6.56 9.94 2.75
N ILE A 177 5.39 10.02 3.38
CA ILE A 177 5.13 9.37 4.67
C ILE A 177 5.24 7.84 4.61
N THR A 178 5.14 7.26 3.41
CA THR A 178 5.09 5.80 3.25
C THR A 178 6.47 5.16 3.38
N PHE A 179 7.49 5.80 2.81
CA PHE A 179 8.84 5.25 2.71
C PHE A 179 9.95 6.25 3.01
N GLY A 180 9.63 7.52 3.29
CA GLY A 180 10.60 8.62 3.39
C GLY A 180 10.78 9.20 4.78
N VAL A 181 10.02 8.74 5.78
CA VAL A 181 10.03 9.28 7.16
C VAL A 181 10.67 8.34 8.18
N GLU A 182 10.76 7.06 7.85
CA GLU A 182 11.41 6.03 8.67
C GLU A 182 12.44 5.29 7.80
N ALA A 183 13.49 4.76 8.42
CA ALA A 183 14.49 3.94 7.75
C ALA A 183 15.10 2.94 8.74
N GLU A 184 15.39 1.73 8.28
CA GLU A 184 16.11 0.74 9.09
C GLU A 184 17.56 1.17 9.35
N ASP A 185 18.21 1.82 8.37
CA ASP A 185 19.53 2.43 8.54
C ASP A 185 19.40 3.82 9.21
N PRO A 186 19.82 3.98 10.48
CA PRO A 186 19.73 5.25 11.18
C PRO A 186 20.62 6.34 10.56
N SER A 187 21.59 5.97 9.72
CA SER A 187 22.46 6.92 9.04
C SER A 187 21.70 7.85 8.09
N LEU A 188 20.60 7.35 7.50
CA LEU A 188 19.72 8.10 6.60
C LEU A 188 18.91 9.18 7.33
N LEU A 189 18.65 9.00 8.62
CA LEU A 189 17.86 9.92 9.45
C LEU A 189 18.72 10.95 10.20
N LYS A 190 20.04 10.96 9.97
CA LYS A 190 20.95 11.91 10.62
C LYS A 190 20.66 13.34 10.19
N THR A 191 20.80 14.26 11.13
CA THR A 191 20.73 15.70 10.87
C THR A 191 22.11 16.35 10.86
N ILE A 192 22.37 17.25 9.92
CA ILE A 192 23.56 18.09 9.83
C ILE A 192 23.11 19.55 10.03
N ASN A 193 23.65 20.22 11.05
CA ASN A 193 23.27 21.60 11.41
C ASN A 193 21.75 21.80 11.62
N GLY A 194 21.07 20.80 12.19
CA GLY A 194 19.62 20.86 12.44
C GLY A 194 18.74 20.57 11.22
N HIS A 195 19.33 20.25 10.06
CA HIS A 195 18.61 19.85 8.85
C HIS A 195 18.83 18.37 8.54
N PRO A 196 17.83 17.64 7.99
CA PRO A 196 18.03 16.26 7.54
C PRO A 196 19.19 16.15 6.55
N SER A 197 20.05 15.16 6.74
CA SER A 197 21.17 14.90 5.81
C SER A 197 20.70 14.30 4.49
N LYS A 198 19.55 13.63 4.52
CA LYS A 198 18.85 13.04 3.38
C LYS A 198 17.41 13.53 3.35
N ASN A 199 16.90 13.77 2.15
CA ASN A 199 15.48 14.12 1.96
C ASN A 199 14.59 12.89 1.86
N ALA A 200 13.26 13.09 1.89
CA ALA A 200 12.32 11.99 1.89
C ALA A 200 12.35 11.18 0.58
N GLN A 201 12.67 11.80 -0.56
CA GLN A 201 12.89 11.09 -1.83
C GLN A 201 14.08 10.11 -1.75
N GLU A 202 15.24 10.55 -1.24
CA GLU A 202 16.44 9.73 -1.09
C GLU A 202 16.21 8.56 -0.14
N ILE A 203 15.56 8.83 1.00
CA ILE A 203 15.20 7.79 1.98
C ILE A 203 14.24 6.77 1.36
N SER A 204 13.21 7.25 0.64
CA SER A 204 12.27 6.37 -0.06
C SER A 204 12.97 5.48 -1.09
N LEU A 205 13.91 6.03 -1.86
CA LEU A 205 14.67 5.25 -2.85
C LEU A 205 15.51 4.16 -2.19
N GLN A 206 16.19 4.47 -1.09
CA GLN A 206 16.99 3.49 -0.34
C GLN A 206 16.12 2.40 0.27
N ASN A 207 15.01 2.77 0.92
CA ASN A 207 14.10 1.81 1.54
C ASN A 207 13.44 0.87 0.50
N ILE A 208 12.96 1.40 -0.63
CA ILE A 208 12.40 0.56 -1.70
C ILE A 208 13.47 -0.34 -2.31
N THR A 209 14.69 0.15 -2.48
CA THR A 209 15.83 -0.65 -2.97
C THR A 209 16.14 -1.80 -2.01
N ALA A 210 16.14 -1.54 -0.70
CA ALA A 210 16.32 -2.56 0.32
C ALA A 210 15.21 -3.61 0.25
N LEU A 211 13.94 -3.20 0.21
CA LEU A 211 12.80 -4.11 0.12
C LEU A 211 12.84 -4.99 -1.13
N LEU A 212 13.14 -4.41 -2.30
CA LEU A 212 13.22 -5.15 -3.55
C LEU A 212 14.44 -6.09 -3.60
N TYR A 213 15.54 -5.73 -2.95
CA TYR A 213 16.70 -6.60 -2.79
C TYR A 213 16.35 -7.78 -1.88
N GLU A 214 15.82 -7.52 -0.70
CA GLU A 214 15.47 -8.54 0.29
C GLU A 214 14.43 -9.53 -0.26
N LEU A 215 13.45 -9.03 -1.01
CA LEU A 215 12.47 -9.87 -1.70
C LEU A 215 13.10 -10.78 -2.77
N ARG A 216 14.14 -10.31 -3.47
CA ARG A 216 14.78 -11.06 -4.55
C ARG A 216 15.82 -12.06 -4.06
N TYR A 217 16.61 -11.68 -3.06
CA TYR A 217 17.79 -12.42 -2.63
C TYR A 217 17.60 -13.13 -1.28
N HIS A 218 16.48 -12.92 -0.60
CA HIS A 218 16.20 -13.46 0.73
C HIS A 218 17.31 -13.15 1.76
N ALA A 219 18.00 -12.02 1.58
CA ALA A 219 19.11 -11.58 2.40
C ALA A 219 18.99 -10.09 2.68
N ARG A 220 19.37 -9.67 3.89
CA ARG A 220 19.33 -8.25 4.30
C ARG A 220 20.14 -7.38 3.36
N TYR A 221 19.56 -6.25 2.97
CA TYR A 221 20.24 -5.30 2.09
C TYR A 221 21.38 -4.61 2.83
N ASN A 222 22.58 -4.60 2.24
CA ASN A 222 23.71 -3.85 2.77
C ASN A 222 24.18 -2.83 1.72
N PRO A 223 23.93 -1.53 1.91
CA PRO A 223 24.30 -0.50 0.95
C PRO A 223 25.83 -0.31 0.84
N SER A 224 26.61 -0.82 1.80
CA SER A 224 28.09 -0.75 1.80
C SER A 224 28.76 -1.95 1.13
N ALA A 225 28.01 -3.00 0.78
CA ALA A 225 28.56 -4.14 0.05
C ALA A 225 28.81 -3.73 -1.40
N PRO A 226 29.93 -4.16 -2.03
CA PRO A 226 30.13 -3.96 -3.46
C PRO A 226 28.94 -4.55 -4.22
N SER A 227 28.39 -3.79 -5.15
CA SER A 227 27.27 -4.19 -5.99
C SER A 227 27.62 -5.49 -6.72
N GLU A 228 27.02 -6.61 -6.29
CA GLU A 228 27.05 -7.92 -6.98
C GLU A 228 26.36 -7.87 -8.37
N GLU A 229 25.90 -6.68 -8.80
CA GLU A 229 25.18 -6.41 -10.05
C GLU A 229 26.00 -6.70 -11.33
N GLY A 230 27.31 -6.95 -11.23
CA GLY A 230 28.19 -7.33 -12.36
C GLY A 230 28.45 -8.84 -12.52
N LYS A 231 27.94 -9.68 -11.62
CA LYS A 231 27.93 -11.16 -11.63
C LYS A 231 27.41 -11.84 -12.90
N ASP A 232 26.13 -11.57 -13.15
CA ASP A 232 25.26 -12.51 -13.86
C ASP A 232 24.74 -11.96 -15.20
N ASP A 233 25.13 -10.74 -15.59
CA ASP A 233 24.57 -10.07 -16.76
C ASP A 233 25.54 -9.99 -17.97
N ASP A 234 26.76 -10.56 -17.90
CA ASP A 234 27.80 -10.40 -18.93
C ASP A 234 28.10 -11.65 -19.79
N ASP A 235 27.48 -12.80 -19.54
CA ASP A 235 27.88 -14.08 -20.18
C ASP A 235 26.97 -14.59 -21.32
N ASP A 236 26.01 -13.82 -21.86
CA ASP A 236 25.08 -14.37 -22.88
C ASP A 236 24.64 -13.39 -23.99
N LEU A 237 25.60 -12.69 -24.58
CA LEU A 237 25.41 -11.92 -25.82
C LEU A 237 26.01 -12.62 -27.05
N GLN A 238 25.71 -13.91 -27.28
CA GLN A 238 25.89 -14.53 -28.60
C GLN A 238 24.86 -15.63 -28.90
N SER A 239 23.69 -15.25 -29.46
CA SER A 239 23.10 -15.94 -30.61
C SER A 239 21.86 -15.20 -31.10
N GLY A 240 21.85 -14.82 -32.38
CA GLY A 240 20.69 -14.22 -33.03
C GLY A 240 19.66 -15.27 -33.45
N GLY A 241 18.37 -14.96 -33.25
CA GLY A 241 17.26 -15.74 -33.80
C GLY A 241 15.93 -15.53 -33.05
N ASP A 242 14.96 -14.96 -33.77
CA ASP A 242 13.52 -14.86 -33.50
C ASP A 242 12.98 -14.19 -32.21
N CYS A 243 12.27 -13.10 -32.49
CA CYS A 243 11.54 -12.24 -31.57
C CYS A 243 10.22 -12.90 -31.14
N THR A 244 10.26 -13.94 -30.30
CA THR A 244 9.04 -14.49 -29.62
C THR A 244 9.31 -15.25 -28.31
N VAL A 245 10.54 -15.26 -27.79
CA VAL A 245 10.91 -16.04 -26.58
C VAL A 245 11.73 -15.21 -25.57
N LEU A 246 11.39 -13.92 -25.38
CA LEU A 246 12.13 -13.01 -24.49
C LEU A 246 11.32 -12.50 -23.29
N CYS A 247 10.56 -13.36 -22.60
CA CYS A 247 9.89 -12.93 -21.36
C CYS A 247 9.63 -14.01 -20.30
N ALA A 248 10.45 -15.07 -20.21
CA ALA A 248 10.17 -16.19 -19.29
C ALA A 248 11.35 -16.67 -18.41
N THR A 249 12.54 -16.05 -18.46
CA THR A 249 13.75 -16.60 -17.78
C THR A 249 14.24 -15.85 -16.54
N LYS A 250 13.55 -14.82 -16.04
CA LYS A 250 13.74 -14.34 -14.66
C LYS A 250 12.36 -14.27 -14.00
N GLY A 251 11.89 -15.43 -13.53
CA GLY A 251 10.57 -15.60 -12.90
C GLY A 251 10.36 -14.70 -11.68
N LEU A 252 9.16 -14.71 -11.12
CA LEU A 252 8.91 -14.06 -9.83
C LEU A 252 9.92 -14.57 -8.78
N PRO A 253 10.31 -13.74 -7.80
CA PRO A 253 11.06 -14.22 -6.65
C PRO A 253 10.34 -15.42 -6.04
N ALA A 254 11.09 -16.45 -5.62
CA ALA A 254 10.54 -17.69 -5.10
C ALA A 254 9.84 -17.41 -3.76
N THR A 255 8.53 -17.16 -3.82
CA THR A 255 7.69 -17.01 -2.64
C THR A 255 6.89 -18.29 -2.42
N GLU A 256 7.56 -19.43 -2.38
CA GLU A 256 6.90 -20.75 -2.31
C GLU A 256 6.01 -20.89 -1.06
N ASP A 257 6.38 -20.21 0.02
CA ASP A 257 5.66 -20.22 1.31
C ASP A 257 4.60 -19.12 1.45
N VAL A 258 4.42 -18.25 0.45
CA VAL A 258 3.48 -17.12 0.52
C VAL A 258 2.37 -17.28 -0.50
N ARG A 259 1.13 -17.06 -0.07
CA ARG A 259 -0.04 -16.92 -0.95
C ARG A 259 -0.83 -15.68 -0.57
N VAL A 260 -1.27 -14.94 -1.58
CA VAL A 260 -2.04 -13.70 -1.43
C VAL A 260 -3.42 -13.92 -2.03
N HIS A 261 -4.44 -13.90 -1.19
CA HIS A 261 -5.83 -14.09 -1.61
C HIS A 261 -6.54 -12.74 -1.77
N PHE A 262 -7.06 -12.47 -2.97
CA PHE A 262 -7.90 -11.30 -3.22
C PHE A 262 -9.34 -11.65 -2.89
N LEU A 263 -9.90 -10.97 -1.89
CA LEU A 263 -11.29 -11.13 -1.48
C LEU A 263 -12.15 -9.95 -1.97
N PRO A 264 -13.46 -10.17 -2.20
CA PRO A 264 -14.39 -9.10 -2.55
C PRO A 264 -14.39 -7.97 -1.51
N LEU A 265 -14.58 -6.73 -1.94
CA LEU A 265 -14.51 -5.56 -1.04
C LEU A 265 -15.58 -5.59 0.06
N ASP A 266 -16.71 -6.24 -0.19
CA ASP A 266 -17.83 -6.38 0.73
C ASP A 266 -17.77 -7.66 1.59
N CYS A 267 -16.67 -8.40 1.56
CA CYS A 267 -16.62 -9.70 2.21
C CYS A 267 -16.54 -9.65 3.75
N LEU A 268 -15.92 -8.62 4.32
CA LEU A 268 -15.55 -8.59 5.75
C LEU A 268 -16.75 -8.83 6.69
N PRO A 269 -17.92 -8.17 6.50
CA PRO A 269 -19.09 -8.41 7.35
C PRO A 269 -19.59 -9.86 7.32
N GLU A 270 -19.34 -10.59 6.24
CA GLU A 270 -19.84 -11.96 6.04
C GLU A 270 -18.77 -13.04 6.26
N LEU A 271 -17.51 -12.68 6.51
CA LEU A 271 -16.41 -13.66 6.64
C LEU A 271 -16.70 -14.73 7.70
N HIS A 272 -17.24 -14.33 8.84
CA HIS A 272 -17.55 -15.21 9.98
C HIS A 272 -18.59 -16.31 9.66
N HIS A 273 -19.42 -16.14 8.64
CA HIS A 273 -20.36 -17.17 8.20
C HIS A 273 -19.67 -18.35 7.49
N LYS A 274 -18.44 -18.16 7.01
CA LYS A 274 -17.70 -19.20 6.27
C LYS A 274 -16.76 -19.91 7.25
N ALA A 275 -17.02 -21.20 7.49
CA ALA A 275 -16.22 -22.03 8.40
C ALA A 275 -14.70 -21.95 8.16
N LYS A 276 -14.27 -21.86 6.90
CA LYS A 276 -12.84 -21.75 6.53
C LYS A 276 -12.11 -20.51 7.07
N TYR A 277 -12.84 -19.47 7.49
CA TYR A 277 -12.26 -18.22 8.04
C TYR A 277 -12.41 -18.10 9.54
N GLN A 278 -13.09 -19.05 10.20
CA GLN A 278 -13.23 -19.03 11.65
C GLN A 278 -11.86 -19.26 12.29
N GLN A 279 -11.50 -18.41 13.24
CA GLN A 279 -10.23 -18.45 13.97
C GLN A 279 -8.97 -18.53 13.08
N LEU A 280 -9.02 -17.97 11.87
CA LEU A 280 -7.94 -18.10 10.89
C LEU A 280 -6.88 -16.99 11.03
N PHE A 281 -7.30 -15.75 11.29
CA PHE A 281 -6.43 -14.59 11.08
C PHE A 281 -5.65 -14.23 12.35
N ASN A 282 -4.32 -14.25 12.27
CA ASN A 282 -3.43 -13.85 13.37
C ASN A 282 -3.19 -12.34 13.44
N LEU A 283 -3.36 -11.63 12.32
CA LEU A 283 -3.07 -10.20 12.21
C LEU A 283 -4.12 -9.51 11.35
N PHE A 284 -4.64 -8.39 11.85
CA PHE A 284 -5.50 -7.48 11.11
C PHE A 284 -4.83 -6.11 11.00
N PHE A 285 -4.97 -5.49 9.83
CA PHE A 285 -4.58 -4.11 9.60
C PHE A 285 -5.79 -3.34 9.05
N PHE A 286 -6.16 -2.24 9.70
CA PHE A 286 -7.17 -1.31 9.22
C PHE A 286 -6.53 0.04 8.95
N SER A 287 -6.68 0.53 7.72
CA SER A 287 -6.38 1.93 7.42
C SER A 287 -7.38 2.85 8.10
N CYS A 288 -6.99 4.10 8.35
CA CYS A 288 -7.85 5.09 9.01
C CYS A 288 -9.18 5.32 8.26
N GLY A 289 -9.17 5.16 6.92
CA GLY A 289 -10.35 5.25 6.07
C GLY A 289 -11.30 4.04 6.13
N MET A 290 -10.82 2.88 6.61
CA MET A 290 -11.57 1.62 6.61
C MET A 290 -12.02 1.18 8.01
N VAL A 291 -11.73 1.95 9.05
CA VAL A 291 -12.11 1.64 10.45
C VAL A 291 -13.60 1.38 10.64
N HIS A 292 -14.47 1.95 9.80
CA HIS A 292 -15.92 1.71 9.87
C HIS A 292 -16.33 0.24 9.60
N TYR A 293 -15.44 -0.56 9.02
CA TYR A 293 -15.60 -2.00 8.84
C TYR A 293 -15.16 -2.83 10.06
N LEU A 294 -14.51 -2.23 11.05
CA LEU A 294 -14.24 -2.88 12.33
C LEU A 294 -15.57 -3.09 13.07
N LYS A 295 -15.98 -4.34 13.21
CA LYS A 295 -17.27 -4.77 13.77
C LYS A 295 -17.04 -5.89 14.80
N PRO A 296 -17.99 -6.11 15.73
CA PRO A 296 -17.85 -7.11 16.79
C PRO A 296 -17.55 -8.52 16.29
N ASN A 297 -18.10 -8.90 15.14
CA ASN A 297 -17.91 -10.22 14.53
C ASN A 297 -16.48 -10.49 14.03
N LEU A 298 -15.57 -9.51 14.10
CA LEU A 298 -14.16 -9.72 13.80
C LEU A 298 -13.53 -10.73 14.78
N SER A 299 -13.97 -10.78 16.04
CA SER A 299 -13.48 -11.75 17.03
C SER A 299 -13.66 -13.20 16.58
N LEU A 300 -14.77 -13.51 15.88
CA LEU A 300 -15.11 -14.86 15.41
C LEU A 300 -14.14 -15.42 14.34
N VAL A 301 -13.53 -14.53 13.55
CA VAL A 301 -12.56 -14.91 12.51
C VAL A 301 -11.12 -14.78 12.99
N SER A 302 -10.92 -14.26 14.19
CA SER A 302 -9.61 -14.00 14.78
C SER A 302 -9.04 -15.26 15.41
N ALA A 303 -7.80 -15.61 15.06
CA ALA A 303 -7.08 -16.67 15.73
C ALA A 303 -6.82 -16.32 17.22
N PRO A 304 -6.56 -17.29 18.09
CA PRO A 304 -6.16 -17.01 19.47
C PRO A 304 -4.99 -16.03 19.51
N LYS A 305 -5.09 -15.00 20.38
CA LYS A 305 -4.09 -13.93 20.52
C LYS A 305 -3.84 -13.11 19.25
N ALA A 306 -4.83 -13.02 18.35
CA ALA A 306 -4.72 -12.18 17.16
C ALA A 306 -4.36 -10.73 17.50
N THR A 307 -3.57 -10.12 16.63
CA THR A 307 -3.15 -8.72 16.75
C THR A 307 -3.97 -7.87 15.80
N LEU A 308 -4.41 -6.71 16.28
CA LEU A 308 -5.09 -5.70 15.47
C LEU A 308 -4.24 -4.42 15.44
N ILE A 309 -3.91 -3.98 14.24
CA ILE A 309 -3.22 -2.71 13.96
C ILE A 309 -4.22 -1.77 13.29
N VAL A 310 -4.39 -0.57 13.84
CA VAL A 310 -5.24 0.46 13.26
C VAL A 310 -4.43 1.71 13.00
N GLU A 311 -4.31 2.09 11.74
CA GLU A 311 -3.71 3.36 11.32
C GLU A 311 -4.51 4.54 11.88
N LEU A 312 -3.81 5.53 12.42
CA LEU A 312 -4.38 6.76 12.95
C LEU A 312 -4.29 7.89 11.92
N THR A 313 -4.95 9.00 12.22
CA THR A 313 -5.08 10.15 11.33
C THR A 313 -4.01 11.22 11.55
N ASN A 314 -2.87 10.86 12.15
CA ASN A 314 -1.82 11.82 12.53
C ASN A 314 -1.29 12.60 11.33
N PHE A 315 -1.17 11.96 10.17
CA PHE A 315 -0.68 12.61 8.95
C PHE A 315 -1.81 13.14 8.07
N LEU A 316 -2.99 13.47 8.61
CA LEU A 316 -4.07 14.15 7.88
C LEU A 316 -4.10 15.64 8.24
N PRO A 317 -3.55 16.54 7.40
CA PRO A 317 -3.45 17.96 7.69
C PRO A 317 -4.80 18.65 7.96
N ASP A 318 -5.90 18.10 7.45
CA ASP A 318 -7.22 18.71 7.60
C ASP A 318 -7.84 18.54 8.99
N LEU A 319 -7.26 17.69 9.83
CA LEU A 319 -7.80 17.39 11.15
C LEU A 319 -7.16 18.24 12.24
N SER A 320 -7.99 18.72 13.15
CA SER A 320 -7.57 19.35 14.41
C SER A 320 -7.04 18.34 15.41
N LYS A 321 -6.31 18.81 16.43
CA LYS A 321 -5.78 17.96 17.51
C LYS A 321 -6.92 17.27 18.28
N GLU A 322 -8.05 17.95 18.43
CA GLU A 322 -9.26 17.43 19.04
C GLU A 322 -9.87 16.28 18.22
N GLN A 323 -9.99 16.46 16.90
CA GLN A 323 -10.51 15.42 15.99
C GLN A 323 -9.60 14.19 15.94
N ILE A 324 -8.28 14.36 15.98
CA ILE A 324 -7.32 13.24 16.04
C ILE A 324 -7.50 12.45 17.35
N SER A 325 -7.70 13.15 18.46
CA SER A 325 -7.96 12.51 19.77
C SER A 325 -9.31 11.79 19.81
N GLU A 326 -10.37 12.42 19.28
CA GLU A 326 -11.69 11.83 19.17
C GLU A 326 -11.67 10.56 18.30
N PHE A 327 -10.96 10.60 17.17
CA PHE A 327 -10.79 9.43 16.31
C PHE A 327 -10.09 8.29 17.05
N SER A 328 -9.02 8.57 17.78
CA SER A 328 -8.31 7.57 18.59
C SER A 328 -9.21 6.92 19.66
N SER A 329 -10.05 7.74 20.32
CA SER A 329 -11.04 7.26 21.29
C SER A 329 -12.09 6.36 20.62
N ARG A 330 -12.60 6.77 19.46
CA ARG A 330 -13.56 5.99 18.67
C ARG A 330 -12.99 4.65 18.24
N VAL A 331 -11.74 4.63 17.74
CA VAL A 331 -11.04 3.39 17.36
C VAL A 331 -10.92 2.45 18.55
N THR A 332 -10.57 2.98 19.72
CA THR A 332 -10.46 2.17 20.95
C THR A 332 -11.80 1.57 21.35
N GLY A 333 -12.90 2.32 21.20
CA GLY A 333 -14.26 1.81 21.41
C GLY A 333 -14.59 0.66 20.46
N LEU A 334 -14.39 0.86 19.16
CA LEU A 334 -14.66 -0.16 18.14
C LEU A 334 -13.82 -1.44 18.31
N ALA A 335 -12.55 -1.29 18.72
CA ALA A 335 -11.69 -2.43 19.00
C ALA A 335 -12.18 -3.22 20.23
N ARG A 336 -12.59 -2.52 21.29
CA ARG A 336 -13.16 -3.15 22.50
C ARG A 336 -14.46 -3.89 22.19
N ASP A 337 -15.33 -3.32 21.37
CA ASP A 337 -16.57 -3.97 20.93
C ASP A 337 -16.31 -5.26 20.14
N ALA A 338 -15.10 -5.41 19.57
CA ALA A 338 -14.62 -6.61 18.90
C ALA A 338 -13.70 -7.49 19.77
N GLU A 339 -13.73 -7.32 21.09
CA GLU A 339 -12.94 -8.08 22.08
C GLU A 339 -11.42 -7.84 22.01
N PHE A 340 -10.97 -6.79 21.31
CA PHE A 340 -9.56 -6.40 21.27
C PHE A 340 -9.24 -5.39 22.38
N VAL A 341 -8.19 -5.69 23.14
CA VAL A 341 -7.70 -4.85 24.25
C VAL A 341 -6.44 -4.10 23.81
N PRO A 342 -6.30 -2.81 24.15
CA PRO A 342 -5.09 -2.04 23.81
C PRO A 342 -3.84 -2.69 24.39
N VAL A 343 -2.78 -2.80 23.58
CA VAL A 343 -1.46 -3.20 24.06
C VAL A 343 -0.73 -1.94 24.51
N GLU A 344 -0.44 -1.83 25.82
CA GLU A 344 0.34 -0.71 26.35
C GLU A 344 1.71 -0.67 25.67
N LYS A 345 1.90 0.33 24.81
CA LYS A 345 3.23 0.73 24.32
C LYS A 345 3.33 2.25 24.42
N THR A 346 4.48 2.67 24.94
CA THR A 346 4.91 4.06 25.01
C THR A 346 5.16 4.65 23.60
N ASP A 347 4.90 5.96 23.54
CA ASP A 347 5.12 6.93 22.46
C ASP A 347 4.15 6.98 21.27
N LYS A 348 3.93 8.22 20.82
CA LYS A 348 3.01 8.71 19.78
C LYS A 348 3.28 8.04 18.42
N LYS A 349 2.84 6.80 18.24
CA LYS A 349 2.90 6.11 16.96
C LYS A 349 1.76 6.56 16.04
N PRO A 350 1.94 6.49 14.71
CA PRO A 350 0.87 6.78 13.74
C PRO A 350 -0.18 5.65 13.67
N PHE A 351 -0.18 4.71 14.61
CA PHE A 351 -1.11 3.59 14.69
C PHE A 351 -1.34 3.16 16.14
N LEU A 352 -2.47 2.49 16.39
CA LEU A 352 -2.77 1.80 17.64
C LEU A 352 -2.62 0.29 17.48
N LEU A 353 -2.16 -0.36 18.54
CA LEU A 353 -1.97 -1.81 18.61
C LEU A 353 -2.93 -2.38 19.66
N PHE A 354 -3.66 -3.42 19.27
CA PHE A 354 -4.55 -4.17 20.15
C PHE A 354 -4.27 -5.66 20.03
N GLN A 355 -4.65 -6.41 21.05
CA GLN A 355 -4.58 -7.86 21.08
C GLN A 355 -5.94 -8.42 21.48
N LEU A 356 -6.38 -9.49 20.82
CA LEU A 356 -7.60 -10.19 21.20
C LEU A 356 -7.47 -10.65 22.65
N GLY A 357 -8.42 -10.26 23.50
CA GLY A 357 -8.41 -10.65 24.91
C GLY A 357 -8.39 -12.16 25.07
N ASP A 358 -7.72 -12.66 26.12
CA ASP A 358 -7.81 -14.07 26.47
C ASP A 358 -9.28 -14.37 26.81
N GLN A 359 -9.96 -15.13 25.96
CA GLN A 359 -11.21 -15.77 26.38
C GLN A 359 -10.80 -16.72 27.49
N GLU A 360 -11.15 -16.41 28.74
CA GLU A 360 -11.17 -17.44 29.78
C GLU A 360 -12.06 -18.55 29.23
N VAL A 361 -11.42 -19.67 28.90
CA VAL A 361 -12.11 -20.92 28.61
C VAL A 361 -12.94 -21.16 29.86
N GLY A 362 -14.25 -20.91 29.76
CA GLY A 362 -15.16 -21.13 30.87
C GLY A 362 -14.90 -22.51 31.45
N ASP A 363 -14.67 -22.56 32.76
CA ASP A 363 -14.61 -23.78 33.54
C ASP A 363 -15.82 -24.66 33.22
N ASN A 364 -15.62 -25.61 32.31
CA ASN A 364 -16.34 -26.85 32.24
C ASN A 364 -15.27 -27.93 32.23
N PRO A 365 -14.86 -28.46 33.39
CA PRO A 365 -14.11 -29.70 33.40
C PRO A 365 -15.06 -30.77 32.86
N CYS A 366 -14.95 -31.09 31.57
CA CYS A 366 -15.41 -32.36 31.06
C CYS A 366 -14.72 -33.43 31.89
N GLU A 367 -15.48 -33.99 32.84
CA GLU A 367 -15.15 -35.24 33.51
C GLU A 367 -14.74 -36.25 32.44
N ILE A 368 -13.46 -36.59 32.47
CA ILE A 368 -12.95 -37.76 31.77
C ILE A 368 -13.56 -38.96 32.50
N ILE A 369 -14.70 -39.43 32.02
CA ILE A 369 -15.21 -40.75 32.39
C ILE A 369 -14.20 -41.76 31.81
N GLN A 370 -13.40 -42.36 32.69
CA GLN A 370 -12.52 -43.46 32.34
C GLN A 370 -13.34 -44.69 31.95
N PRO A 371 -12.92 -45.47 30.94
CA PRO A 371 -13.59 -46.73 30.64
C PRO A 371 -13.26 -47.76 31.72
N GLU A 372 -14.29 -48.35 32.33
CA GLU A 372 -14.19 -49.53 33.20
C GLU A 372 -13.48 -50.66 32.44
N MET A 373 -12.31 -51.05 32.94
CA MET A 373 -11.66 -52.30 32.56
C MET A 373 -12.34 -53.45 33.30
N GLU A 374 -13.10 -54.27 32.59
CA GLU A 374 -13.49 -55.60 33.06
C GLU A 374 -12.23 -56.46 33.21
N VAL A 375 -11.92 -56.82 34.45
CA VAL A 375 -10.96 -57.88 34.79
C VAL A 375 -11.72 -59.21 34.79
N PRO A 376 -11.24 -60.28 34.13
CA PRO A 376 -11.79 -61.61 34.32
C PRO A 376 -11.27 -62.18 35.64
N ASP A 377 -12.20 -62.52 36.54
CA ASP A 377 -11.95 -63.24 37.79
C ASP A 377 -11.59 -64.73 37.54
N PRO A 378 -10.99 -65.42 38.54
CA PRO A 378 -9.97 -66.47 38.36
C PRO A 378 -10.42 -67.85 37.84
#